data_AF-A0A4V2S8K8-F1
#
_entry.id   AF-A0A4V2S8K8-F1
#
_cell.length_a   1.000
_cell.length_b   1.000
_cell.length_c   1.000
_cell.angle_alpha   90.00
_cell.angle_beta   90.00
_cell.angle_gamma   90.00
#
_symmetry.space_group_name_H-M   'P 1'
#
loop_
_entity.id
_entity.type
_entity.pdbx_description
1 polymer ?
#
loop_
_entity_poly.entity_id
_entity_poly.type
_entity_poly.pdbx_seq_one_letter_code
_entity_poly.pdbx_strand_id
1 'polypeptide(L)'
;MLLHGQGRLGKSSLAARIADRYPEYAVAVVFGDYGAMDVLDAVATAVDTDPLARETASNGLSRVRDRPEAIREVLLDLVTGPCAQVADGRRPLLLIIDDLEQILVADPAGPHRVTPELAPVLAGVLRAFDPNYTDSRLLITSQFTFTLDGLEERLERVQLRPFSPVAQRKLQRRQQALTSPDRRAERAGLADRAVVVSRGNPGLQDLIGYRLVYGEQVPVERAEAAVADMEAYLHQGNLPSDSEVRAFLETLALDTLLAEAGPAHVALLRAATLFDLPVPESVIQMLADQVGGTLPRLRGLGLLEPYPDPYDRTRRALAVNLLAAGRIPPLTADEQAALATACVAALFTAWGGTTPGPRRALEVELQLAQLGLLADDPTTVTAIATGAVAQLRIGPAGNACALGREAIELLDRHHRPVPPEPVACDH
;
A
#
# COMPACT_ATOMS: atom_id res chain seq x y z
N MET A 1 -6.08 16.99 2.56
CA MET A 1 -5.21 15.79 2.60
C MET A 1 -5.83 14.70 1.74
N LEU A 2 -5.02 13.90 1.04
CA LEU A 2 -5.41 12.69 0.31
C LEU A 2 -4.77 11.47 0.99
N LEU A 3 -5.59 10.62 1.60
CA LEU A 3 -5.19 9.29 2.06
C LEU A 3 -5.37 8.30 0.92
N HIS A 4 -4.28 7.74 0.41
CA HIS A 4 -4.36 6.79 -0.71
C HIS A 4 -3.60 5.50 -0.50
N GLY A 5 -3.84 4.50 -1.35
CA GLY A 5 -3.22 3.17 -1.25
C GLY A 5 -4.21 2.05 -1.56
N GLN A 6 -3.74 0.81 -1.64
CA GLN A 6 -4.55 -0.34 -2.03
C GLN A 6 -5.92 -0.40 -1.33
N GLY A 7 -6.92 -0.95 -2.03
CA GLY A 7 -8.20 -1.33 -1.46
C GLY A 7 -8.07 -2.07 -0.13
N ARG A 8 -8.97 -1.80 0.80
CA ARG A 8 -9.06 -2.47 2.11
C ARG A 8 -7.82 -2.34 3.03
N LEU A 9 -6.91 -1.38 2.80
CA LEU A 9 -5.83 -1.03 3.74
C LEU A 9 -6.29 -0.23 4.99
N GLY A 10 -7.59 -0.02 5.16
CA GLY A 10 -8.14 0.73 6.30
C GLY A 10 -8.07 2.25 6.14
N LYS A 11 -8.17 2.78 4.91
CA LYS A 11 -8.25 4.22 4.62
C LYS A 11 -9.45 4.86 5.32
N SER A 12 -10.66 4.36 5.08
CA SER A 12 -11.89 4.82 5.73
C SER A 12 -11.85 4.64 7.25
N SER A 13 -11.30 3.53 7.74
CA SER A 13 -11.11 3.31 9.19
C SER A 13 -10.08 4.26 9.81
N LEU A 14 -9.08 4.72 9.06
CA LEU A 14 -8.18 5.78 9.52
C LEU A 14 -8.87 7.14 9.49
N ALA A 15 -9.64 7.45 8.44
CA ALA A 15 -10.43 8.68 8.34
C ALA A 15 -11.41 8.82 9.51
N ALA A 16 -12.16 7.77 9.84
CA ALA A 16 -13.05 7.73 11.00
C ALA A 16 -12.28 7.99 12.31
N ARG A 17 -11.13 7.32 12.52
CA ARG A 17 -10.29 7.55 13.71
C ARG A 17 -9.66 8.94 13.77
N ILE A 18 -9.43 9.60 12.63
CA ILE A 18 -9.01 11.00 12.60
C ILE A 18 -10.18 11.86 13.08
N ALA A 19 -11.38 11.68 12.53
CA ALA A 19 -12.58 12.39 12.96
C ALA A 19 -12.84 12.24 14.47
N ASP A 20 -12.76 11.02 15.01
CA ASP A 20 -12.95 10.74 16.43
C ASP A 20 -11.92 11.46 17.34
N ARG A 21 -10.72 11.71 16.82
CA ARG A 21 -9.64 12.38 17.57
C ARG A 21 -9.75 13.90 17.58
N TYR A 22 -10.56 14.46 16.70
CA TYR A 22 -10.77 15.91 16.61
C TYR A 22 -12.25 16.26 16.85
N PRO A 23 -12.74 16.08 18.09
CA PRO A 23 -14.12 16.36 18.47
C PRO A 23 -14.47 17.86 18.42
N GLU A 24 -13.56 18.74 18.03
CA GLU A 24 -13.84 20.14 17.75
C GLU A 24 -14.48 20.37 16.36
N TYR A 25 -14.37 19.44 15.40
CA TYR A 25 -14.92 19.62 14.04
C TYR A 25 -16.36 19.11 13.88
N ALA A 26 -17.20 19.86 13.19
CA ALA A 26 -18.41 19.31 12.59
C ALA A 26 -17.99 18.37 11.45
N VAL A 27 -18.34 17.08 11.52
CA VAL A 27 -17.84 16.07 10.57
C VAL A 27 -18.92 15.78 9.54
N ALA A 28 -18.62 16.04 8.26
CA ALA A 28 -19.45 15.66 7.12
C ALA A 28 -18.76 14.54 6.34
N VAL A 29 -19.50 13.49 5.99
CA VAL A 29 -18.98 12.35 5.22
C VAL A 29 -19.78 12.19 3.94
N VAL A 30 -19.10 12.19 2.80
CA VAL A 30 -19.66 11.99 1.47
C VAL A 30 -19.13 10.67 0.92
N PHE A 31 -20.04 9.78 0.52
CA PHE A 31 -19.72 8.45 0.02
C PHE A 31 -20.80 7.98 -0.98
N GLY A 32 -20.37 7.39 -2.10
CA GLY A 32 -21.25 6.83 -3.13
C GLY A 32 -21.71 7.84 -4.17
N ASP A 33 -22.41 8.90 -3.73
CA ASP A 33 -22.77 10.04 -4.60
C ASP A 33 -21.91 11.26 -4.24
N TYR A 34 -21.26 11.82 -5.27
CA TYR A 34 -20.32 12.93 -5.15
C TYR A 34 -20.85 14.19 -5.85
N GLY A 35 -22.14 14.19 -6.19
CA GLY A 35 -22.84 15.35 -6.71
C GLY A 35 -22.83 16.53 -5.75
N ALA A 36 -23.02 17.73 -6.29
CA ALA A 36 -23.00 18.95 -5.49
C ALA A 36 -24.09 18.98 -4.40
N MET A 37 -25.25 18.37 -4.68
CA MET A 37 -26.35 18.25 -3.72
C MET A 37 -25.97 17.32 -2.57
N ASP A 38 -25.45 16.13 -2.83
CA ASP A 38 -25.05 15.17 -1.80
C ASP A 38 -23.93 15.71 -0.90
N VAL A 39 -22.98 16.44 -1.49
CA VAL A 39 -21.96 17.17 -0.72
C VAL A 39 -22.62 18.18 0.20
N LEU A 40 -23.55 18.99 -0.29
CA LEU A 40 -24.22 20.00 0.52
C LEU A 40 -25.15 19.39 1.58
N ASP A 41 -25.83 18.29 1.28
CA ASP A 41 -26.71 17.58 2.22
C ASP A 41 -25.92 16.96 3.37
N ALA A 42 -24.75 16.36 3.08
CA ALA A 42 -23.84 15.85 4.11
C ALA A 42 -23.32 16.98 5.01
N VAL A 43 -22.98 18.14 4.42
CA VAL A 43 -22.56 19.33 5.17
C VAL A 43 -23.69 19.89 6.01
N ALA A 44 -24.89 20.05 5.45
CA ALA A 44 -26.06 20.55 6.15
C ALA A 44 -26.39 19.69 7.39
N THR A 45 -26.32 18.37 7.23
CA THR A 45 -26.50 17.41 8.34
C THR A 45 -25.43 17.61 9.43
N ALA A 46 -24.17 17.79 9.05
CA ALA A 46 -23.07 17.95 10.00
C ALA A 46 -23.14 19.25 10.82
N VAL A 47 -23.73 20.31 10.26
CA VAL A 47 -23.78 21.64 10.88
C VAL A 47 -25.14 22.02 11.45
N ASP A 48 -26.11 21.09 11.47
CA ASP A 48 -27.52 21.34 11.84
C ASP A 48 -27.69 22.02 13.22
N THR A 49 -26.75 21.75 14.14
CA THR A 49 -26.75 22.32 15.50
C THR A 49 -26.33 23.79 15.56
N ASP A 50 -25.69 24.35 14.51
CA ASP A 50 -25.32 25.77 14.42
C ASP A 50 -26.37 26.52 13.57
N PRO A 51 -27.13 27.46 14.16
CA PRO A 51 -28.17 28.18 13.43
C PRO A 51 -27.71 28.96 12.21
N LEU A 52 -26.54 29.58 12.26
CA LEU A 52 -26.01 30.39 11.16
C LEU A 52 -25.48 29.49 10.04
N ALA A 53 -24.80 28.39 10.40
CA ALA A 53 -24.36 27.41 9.41
C ALA A 53 -25.55 26.73 8.73
N ARG A 54 -26.56 26.32 9.50
CA ARG A 54 -27.80 25.73 8.99
C ARG A 54 -28.54 26.67 8.05
N GLU A 55 -28.68 27.95 8.40
CA GLU A 55 -29.30 28.95 7.52
C GLU A 55 -28.51 29.12 6.22
N THR A 56 -27.18 29.23 6.30
CA THR A 56 -26.30 29.36 5.14
C THR A 56 -26.41 28.15 4.21
N ALA A 57 -26.37 26.93 4.76
CA ALA A 57 -26.51 25.70 4.01
C ALA A 57 -27.91 25.58 3.36
N SER A 58 -28.97 25.88 4.11
CA SER A 58 -30.35 25.83 3.62
C SER A 58 -30.61 26.81 2.48
N ASN A 59 -30.12 28.05 2.60
CA ASN A 59 -30.19 29.06 1.54
C ASN A 59 -29.40 28.62 0.29
N GLY A 60 -28.33 27.86 0.48
CA GLY A 60 -27.52 27.28 -0.59
C GLY A 60 -28.20 26.17 -1.38
N LEU A 61 -29.12 25.39 -0.78
CA LEU A 61 -29.73 24.21 -1.41
C LEU A 61 -30.44 24.52 -2.73
N SER A 62 -31.21 25.61 -2.78
CA SER A 62 -31.90 26.04 -4.00
C SER A 62 -30.91 26.45 -5.10
N ARG A 63 -29.86 27.20 -4.73
CA ARG A 63 -28.80 27.65 -5.67
C ARG A 63 -28.05 26.47 -6.27
N VAL A 64 -27.66 25.50 -5.45
CA VAL A 64 -26.89 24.32 -5.89
C VAL A 64 -27.75 23.38 -6.73
N ARG A 65 -29.04 23.25 -6.42
CA ARG A 65 -29.97 22.47 -7.24
C ARG A 65 -30.09 23.00 -8.67
N ASP A 66 -30.18 24.32 -8.82
CA ASP A 66 -30.32 24.96 -10.14
C ASP A 66 -28.96 25.09 -10.86
N ARG A 67 -27.88 25.25 -10.09
CA ARG A 67 -26.50 25.48 -10.57
C ARG A 67 -25.50 24.72 -9.68
N PRO A 68 -25.17 23.47 -10.02
CA PRO A 68 -24.24 22.64 -9.22
C PRO A 68 -22.88 23.32 -8.94
N GLU A 69 -22.40 24.16 -9.86
CA GLU A 69 -21.16 24.94 -9.71
C GLU A 69 -21.21 25.97 -8.56
N ALA A 70 -22.40 26.36 -8.12
CA ALA A 70 -22.59 27.26 -6.97
C ALA A 70 -22.13 26.63 -5.64
N ILE A 71 -21.87 25.31 -5.61
CA ILE A 71 -21.36 24.62 -4.43
C ILE A 71 -20.11 25.28 -3.85
N ARG A 72 -19.23 25.80 -4.72
CA ARG A 72 -18.03 26.52 -4.28
C ARG A 72 -18.38 27.73 -3.43
N GLU A 73 -19.33 28.54 -3.89
CA GLU A 73 -19.70 29.80 -3.22
C GLU A 73 -20.35 29.48 -1.87
N VAL A 74 -21.28 28.51 -1.84
CA VAL A 74 -21.96 28.09 -0.61
C VAL A 74 -20.98 27.52 0.41
N LEU A 75 -20.07 26.64 -0.02
CA LEU A 75 -19.03 26.10 0.86
C LEU A 75 -18.08 27.19 1.35
N LEU A 76 -17.71 28.15 0.49
CA LEU A 76 -16.86 29.27 0.89
C LEU A 76 -17.55 30.14 1.95
N ASP A 77 -18.83 30.47 1.78
CA ASP A 77 -19.62 31.22 2.75
C ASP A 77 -19.67 30.50 4.11
N LEU A 78 -19.84 29.17 4.10
CA LEU A 78 -19.81 28.34 5.31
C LEU A 78 -18.43 28.35 5.98
N VAL A 79 -17.38 27.97 5.26
CA VAL A 79 -16.04 27.78 5.83
C VAL A 79 -15.31 29.08 6.12
N THR A 80 -15.72 30.23 5.59
CA THR A 80 -15.17 31.54 5.97
C THR A 80 -16.06 32.32 6.93
N GLY A 81 -17.31 31.88 7.11
CA GLY A 81 -18.25 32.44 8.07
C GLY A 81 -18.45 31.53 9.30
N PRO A 82 -19.60 30.85 9.43
CA PRO A 82 -19.97 30.14 10.65
C PRO A 82 -19.04 28.95 10.97
N CYS A 83 -18.40 28.33 9.96
CA CYS A 83 -17.48 27.21 10.13
C CYS A 83 -15.99 27.63 10.01
N ALA A 84 -15.66 28.91 10.18
CA ALA A 84 -14.29 29.38 9.98
C ALA A 84 -13.30 28.95 11.04
N GLN A 85 -13.70 29.02 12.30
CA GLN A 85 -12.85 28.75 13.46
C GLN A 85 -13.73 28.35 14.64
N VAL A 86 -13.12 27.77 15.67
CA VAL A 86 -13.83 27.45 16.91
C VAL A 86 -14.19 28.74 17.64
N ALA A 87 -15.49 29.00 17.83
CA ALA A 87 -15.99 30.16 18.58
C ALA A 87 -17.42 29.92 19.08
N ASP A 88 -17.70 30.10 20.37
CA ASP A 88 -19.04 30.10 20.98
C ASP A 88 -20.05 29.10 20.37
N GLY A 89 -19.72 27.80 20.47
CA GLY A 89 -20.58 26.70 19.97
C GLY A 89 -20.46 26.43 18.46
N ARG A 90 -19.74 27.26 17.71
CA ARG A 90 -19.40 27.04 16.30
C ARG A 90 -18.17 26.17 16.16
N ARG A 91 -18.19 25.33 15.13
CA ARG A 91 -17.20 24.30 14.87
C ARG A 91 -16.74 24.38 13.42
N PRO A 92 -15.42 24.36 13.16
CA PRO A 92 -14.92 24.19 11.81
C PRO A 92 -15.42 22.88 11.21
N LEU A 93 -15.52 22.85 9.89
CA LEU A 93 -15.99 21.67 9.16
C LEU A 93 -14.81 20.75 8.83
N LEU A 94 -14.96 19.47 9.13
CA LEU A 94 -14.13 18.40 8.58
C LEU A 94 -14.97 17.68 7.52
N LEU A 95 -14.70 17.97 6.25
CA LEU A 95 -15.34 17.26 5.14
C LEU A 95 -14.49 16.05 4.76
N ILE A 96 -15.09 14.86 4.78
CA ILE A 96 -14.49 13.60 4.36
C ILE A 96 -15.18 13.15 3.07
N ILE A 97 -14.42 13.04 1.98
CA ILE A 97 -14.87 12.39 0.75
C ILE A 97 -14.24 11.00 0.72
N ASP A 98 -15.06 9.96 0.89
CA ASP A 98 -14.59 8.58 1.02
C ASP A 98 -14.70 7.82 -0.31
N ASP A 99 -13.73 6.96 -0.61
CA ASP A 99 -13.64 6.08 -1.79
C ASP A 99 -13.83 6.81 -3.14
N LEU A 100 -13.08 7.90 -3.35
CA LEU A 100 -13.18 8.76 -4.54
C LEU A 100 -13.00 8.02 -5.88
N GLU A 101 -12.36 6.84 -5.88
CA GLU A 101 -12.11 6.04 -7.10
C GLU A 101 -13.37 5.74 -7.91
N GLN A 102 -14.56 5.79 -7.30
CA GLN A 102 -15.84 5.61 -7.99
C GLN A 102 -16.10 6.65 -9.09
N ILE A 103 -15.47 7.82 -9.01
CA ILE A 103 -15.61 8.92 -9.98
C ILE A 103 -14.31 9.21 -10.73
N LEU A 104 -13.37 8.25 -10.70
CA LEU A 104 -12.10 8.35 -11.39
C LEU A 104 -12.10 7.53 -12.68
N VAL A 105 -11.49 8.08 -13.72
CA VAL A 105 -11.26 7.44 -15.01
C VAL A 105 -9.77 7.25 -15.19
N ALA A 106 -9.34 6.06 -15.58
CA ALA A 106 -7.93 5.76 -15.79
C ALA A 106 -7.31 6.63 -16.89
N ASP A 107 -6.14 7.22 -16.62
CA ASP A 107 -5.31 7.88 -17.64
C ASP A 107 -4.13 6.96 -18.00
N PRO A 108 -4.01 6.52 -19.27
CA PRO A 108 -2.87 5.71 -19.72
C PRO A 108 -1.51 6.36 -19.52
N ALA A 109 -1.45 7.70 -19.49
CA ALA A 109 -0.20 8.46 -19.39
C ALA A 109 0.15 8.88 -17.95
N GLY A 110 -0.70 8.62 -16.95
CA GLY A 110 -0.48 9.17 -15.62
C GLY A 110 -1.50 8.78 -14.55
N PRO A 111 -1.67 9.62 -13.50
CA PRO A 111 -2.70 9.45 -12.49
C PRO A 111 -4.10 9.52 -13.11
N HIS A 112 -5.11 9.00 -12.41
CA HIS A 112 -6.48 9.00 -12.90
C HIS A 112 -7.02 10.43 -13.06
N ARG A 113 -8.06 10.61 -13.86
CA ARG A 113 -8.78 11.87 -13.99
C ARG A 113 -10.14 11.76 -13.31
N VAL A 114 -10.59 12.85 -12.72
CA VAL A 114 -11.98 12.95 -12.25
C VAL A 114 -12.90 12.95 -13.47
N THR A 115 -14.06 12.30 -13.39
CA THR A 115 -15.05 12.35 -14.46
C THR A 115 -15.41 13.80 -14.82
N PRO A 116 -15.56 14.15 -16.11
CA PRO A 116 -15.84 15.53 -16.52
C PRO A 116 -17.07 16.15 -15.87
N GLU A 117 -18.08 15.32 -15.57
CA GLU A 117 -19.32 15.73 -14.90
C GLU A 117 -19.09 16.22 -13.47
N LEU A 118 -18.23 15.54 -12.71
CA LEU A 118 -17.99 15.83 -11.28
C LEU A 118 -16.73 16.66 -11.03
N ALA A 119 -15.88 16.84 -12.05
CA ALA A 119 -14.68 17.67 -11.96
C ALA A 119 -14.96 19.11 -11.47
N PRO A 120 -16.00 19.83 -11.95
CA PRO A 120 -16.33 21.16 -11.44
C PRO A 120 -16.72 21.17 -9.95
N VAL A 121 -17.43 20.13 -9.49
CA VAL A 121 -17.87 20.00 -8.10
C VAL A 121 -16.67 19.81 -7.19
N LEU A 122 -15.80 18.82 -7.48
CA LEU A 122 -14.61 18.57 -6.68
C LEU A 122 -13.63 19.76 -6.72
N ALA A 123 -13.51 20.44 -7.87
CA ALA A 123 -12.71 21.65 -7.97
C ALA A 123 -13.27 22.77 -7.08
N GLY A 124 -14.60 22.91 -7.00
CA GLY A 124 -15.28 23.82 -6.09
C GLY A 124 -14.98 23.52 -4.63
N VAL A 125 -15.07 22.25 -4.23
CA VAL A 125 -14.74 21.79 -2.87
C VAL A 125 -13.28 22.10 -2.54
N LEU A 126 -12.31 21.68 -3.38
CA LEU A 126 -10.89 21.95 -3.12
C LEU A 126 -10.59 23.44 -2.96
N ARG A 127 -11.24 24.29 -3.76
CA ARG A 127 -11.07 25.75 -3.69
C ARG A 127 -11.65 26.35 -2.41
N ALA A 128 -12.77 25.84 -1.91
CA ALA A 128 -13.39 26.36 -0.69
C ALA A 128 -12.55 26.05 0.57
N PHE A 129 -11.93 24.87 0.66
CA PHE A 129 -11.17 24.43 1.84
C PHE A 129 -9.69 24.85 1.82
N ASP A 130 -9.40 26.11 1.47
CA ASP A 130 -8.03 26.64 1.55
C ASP A 130 -7.61 26.88 3.02
N PRO A 131 -6.55 26.24 3.52
CA PRO A 131 -6.11 26.41 4.91
C PRO A 131 -5.64 27.84 5.24
N ASN A 132 -5.39 28.70 4.24
CA ASN A 132 -5.05 30.10 4.46
C ASN A 132 -6.25 30.98 4.88
N TYR A 133 -7.48 30.50 4.67
CA TYR A 133 -8.70 31.29 4.89
C TYR A 133 -9.65 30.68 5.92
N THR A 134 -9.38 29.46 6.41
CA THR A 134 -10.27 28.75 7.34
C THR A 134 -9.53 27.67 8.15
N ASP A 135 -10.02 27.35 9.34
CA ASP A 135 -9.63 26.17 10.11
C ASP A 135 -10.35 24.90 9.65
N SER A 136 -11.37 25.00 8.79
CA SER A 136 -12.01 23.84 8.18
C SER A 136 -11.01 23.00 7.37
N ARG A 137 -11.19 21.69 7.35
CA ARG A 137 -10.26 20.74 6.73
C ARG A 137 -10.98 19.77 5.79
N LEU A 138 -10.28 19.39 4.74
CA LEU A 138 -10.72 18.41 3.76
C LEU A 138 -9.85 17.16 3.82
N LEU A 139 -10.51 16.02 3.93
CA LEU A 139 -9.92 14.69 3.87
C LEU A 139 -10.54 13.91 2.71
N ILE A 140 -9.70 13.42 1.80
CA ILE A 140 -10.13 12.56 0.71
C ILE A 140 -9.50 11.19 0.92
N THR A 141 -10.27 10.12 0.79
CA THR A 141 -9.71 8.78 0.67
C THR A 141 -9.85 8.29 -0.77
N SER A 142 -8.83 7.61 -1.29
CA SER A 142 -8.95 6.93 -2.58
C SER A 142 -7.98 5.76 -2.73
N GLN A 143 -8.29 4.78 -3.57
CA GLN A 143 -7.30 3.81 -4.00
C GLN A 143 -6.19 4.44 -4.84
N PHE A 144 -6.54 5.40 -5.70
CA PHE A 144 -5.64 5.95 -6.70
C PHE A 144 -5.22 7.39 -6.38
N THR A 145 -4.17 7.82 -7.06
CA THR A 145 -3.89 9.25 -7.22
C THR A 145 -4.64 9.75 -8.45
N PHE A 146 -4.99 11.04 -8.44
CA PHE A 146 -5.74 11.67 -9.51
C PHE A 146 -5.16 13.04 -9.88
N THR A 147 -5.54 13.54 -11.06
CA THR A 147 -5.29 14.91 -11.53
C THR A 147 -6.60 15.67 -11.65
N LEU A 148 -6.58 16.96 -11.31
CA LEU A 148 -7.68 17.90 -11.44
C LEU A 148 -7.12 19.30 -11.73
N ASP A 149 -6.53 19.48 -12.92
CA ASP A 149 -5.97 20.74 -13.41
C ASP A 149 -4.98 21.41 -12.42
N GLY A 150 -4.20 20.60 -11.69
CA GLY A 150 -3.22 21.06 -10.71
C GLY A 150 -3.79 21.36 -9.32
N LEU A 151 -5.12 21.37 -9.14
CA LEU A 151 -5.73 21.60 -7.82
C LEU A 151 -5.40 20.49 -6.83
N GLU A 152 -5.16 19.27 -7.32
CA GLU A 152 -4.74 18.12 -6.50
C GLU A 152 -3.40 18.33 -5.81
N GLU A 153 -2.54 19.25 -6.29
CA GLU A 153 -1.24 19.54 -5.70
C GLU A 153 -1.36 20.22 -4.34
N ARG A 154 -2.53 20.81 -4.06
CA ARG A 154 -2.86 21.41 -2.76
C ARG A 154 -3.13 20.36 -1.69
N LEU A 155 -3.33 19.09 -2.08
CA LEU A 155 -3.54 18.00 -1.16
C LEU A 155 -2.20 17.42 -0.71
N GLU A 156 -1.93 17.47 0.59
CA GLU A 156 -0.90 16.61 1.17
C GLU A 156 -1.26 15.14 0.90
N ARG A 157 -0.37 14.42 0.21
CA ARG A 157 -0.57 13.02 -0.16
C ARG A 157 0.07 12.11 0.88
N VAL A 158 -0.75 11.29 1.51
CA VAL A 158 -0.31 10.30 2.49
C VAL A 158 -0.70 8.91 1.98
N GLN A 159 0.31 8.14 1.61
CA GLN A 159 0.11 6.76 1.21
C GLN A 159 0.02 5.84 2.43
N LEU A 160 -1.09 5.12 2.54
CA LEU A 160 -1.18 3.95 3.41
C LEU A 160 -0.40 2.79 2.79
N ARG A 161 0.50 2.26 3.60
CA ARG A 161 1.30 1.08 3.29
C ARG A 161 0.68 -0.15 3.95
N PRO A 162 0.94 -1.35 3.42
CA PRO A 162 0.73 -2.57 4.17
C PRO A 162 1.35 -2.47 5.57
N PHE A 163 0.71 -3.11 6.55
CA PHE A 163 1.20 -3.11 7.92
C PHE A 163 2.61 -3.67 7.99
N SER A 164 3.49 -2.94 8.69
CA SER A 164 4.79 -3.48 9.10
C SER A 164 4.60 -4.76 9.94
N PRO A 165 5.62 -5.64 10.03
CA PRO A 165 5.55 -6.83 10.88
C PRO A 165 5.13 -6.51 12.33
N VAL A 166 5.55 -5.37 12.87
CA VAL A 166 5.14 -4.91 14.21
C VAL A 166 3.65 -4.57 14.26
N ALA A 167 3.11 -3.87 13.26
CA ALA A 167 1.69 -3.52 13.20
C ALA A 167 0.80 -4.76 13.01
N GLN A 168 1.22 -5.72 12.16
CA GLN A 168 0.54 -7.00 11.98
C GLN A 168 0.45 -7.78 13.31
N ARG A 169 1.57 -7.91 14.04
CA ARG A 169 1.58 -8.54 15.37
C ARG A 169 0.72 -7.80 16.39
N LYS A 170 0.69 -6.47 16.34
CA LYS A 170 -0.20 -5.67 17.22
C LYS A 170 -1.67 -5.95 16.93
N LEU A 171 -2.06 -6.05 15.67
CA LEU A 171 -3.42 -6.43 15.29
C LEU A 171 -3.74 -7.87 15.75
N GLN A 172 -2.85 -8.83 15.48
CA GLN A 172 -2.99 -10.22 15.91
C GLN A 172 -3.18 -10.32 17.44
N ARG A 173 -2.39 -9.59 18.24
CA ARG A 173 -2.54 -9.56 19.70
C ARG A 173 -3.90 -9.04 20.16
N ARG A 174 -4.47 -8.05 19.46
CA ARG A 174 -5.82 -7.54 19.77
C ARG A 174 -6.88 -8.58 19.45
N GLN A 175 -6.77 -9.24 18.29
CA GLN A 175 -7.66 -10.33 17.90
C GLN A 175 -7.61 -11.46 18.94
N GLN A 176 -6.40 -11.87 19.34
CA GLN A 176 -6.17 -12.86 20.39
C GLN A 176 -6.85 -12.46 21.71
N ALA A 177 -6.77 -11.20 22.13
CA ALA A 177 -7.38 -10.72 23.37
C ALA A 177 -8.92 -10.86 23.37
N LEU A 178 -9.55 -10.92 22.20
CA LEU A 178 -10.98 -11.15 22.01
C LEU A 178 -11.35 -12.63 21.83
N THR A 179 -10.36 -13.54 21.85
CA THR A 179 -10.53 -14.98 21.63
C THR A 179 -10.26 -15.75 22.91
N SER A 180 -11.05 -16.80 23.15
CA SER A 180 -10.87 -17.69 24.31
C SER A 180 -9.46 -18.34 24.33
N PRO A 181 -8.88 -18.60 25.52
CA PRO A 181 -7.54 -19.17 25.63
C PRO A 181 -7.38 -20.51 24.90
N ASP A 182 -8.37 -21.40 25.01
CA ASP A 182 -8.33 -22.73 24.40
C ASP A 182 -8.28 -22.65 22.88
N ARG A 183 -9.16 -21.84 22.29
CA ARG A 183 -9.20 -21.61 20.83
C ARG A 183 -7.93 -20.93 20.34
N ARG A 184 -7.38 -20.00 21.12
CA ARG A 184 -6.10 -19.36 20.78
C ARG A 184 -4.96 -20.38 20.69
N ALA A 185 -4.87 -21.28 21.67
CA ALA A 185 -3.84 -22.31 21.71
C ALA A 185 -4.00 -23.32 20.56
N GLU A 186 -5.23 -23.79 20.33
CA GLU A 186 -5.57 -24.70 19.23
C GLU A 186 -5.20 -24.12 17.86
N ARG A 187 -5.41 -22.81 17.67
CA ARG A 187 -5.28 -22.14 16.36
C ARG A 187 -4.00 -21.31 16.19
N ALA A 188 -3.01 -21.45 17.07
CA ALA A 188 -1.81 -20.62 17.07
C ALA A 188 -1.05 -20.68 15.74
N GLY A 189 -0.74 -21.88 15.24
CA GLY A 189 -0.01 -22.07 13.98
C GLY A 189 -0.76 -21.54 12.76
N LEU A 190 -2.09 -21.72 12.74
CA LEU A 190 -2.96 -21.15 11.71
C LEU A 190 -2.99 -19.63 11.72
N ALA A 191 -3.02 -19.03 12.91
CA ALA A 191 -3.03 -17.58 13.05
C ALA A 191 -1.74 -16.94 12.56
N ASP A 192 -0.59 -17.58 12.82
CA ASP A 192 0.70 -17.09 12.32
C ASP A 192 0.78 -17.17 10.79
N ARG A 193 0.29 -18.25 10.18
CA ARG A 193 0.17 -18.37 8.72
C ARG A 193 -0.81 -17.36 8.14
N ALA A 194 -1.96 -17.15 8.79
CA ALA A 194 -2.95 -16.15 8.39
C ALA A 194 -2.35 -14.74 8.33
N VAL A 195 -1.48 -14.38 9.28
CA VAL A 195 -0.74 -13.10 9.24
C VAL A 195 0.15 -13.02 8.00
N VAL A 196 0.91 -14.07 7.70
CA VAL A 196 1.82 -14.11 6.54
C VAL A 196 1.06 -13.95 5.22
N VAL A 197 -0.01 -14.74 5.01
CA VAL A 197 -0.79 -14.69 3.75
C VAL A 197 -1.58 -13.40 3.58
N SER A 198 -1.82 -12.66 4.67
CA SER A 198 -2.47 -11.36 4.60
C SER A 198 -1.59 -10.27 4.01
N ARG A 199 -0.27 -10.51 3.90
CA ARG A 199 0.72 -9.58 3.29
C ARG A 199 0.62 -8.15 3.83
N GLY A 200 0.30 -8.00 5.12
CA GLY A 200 0.12 -6.72 5.78
C GLY A 200 -1.19 -5.98 5.46
N ASN A 201 -2.12 -6.57 4.70
CA ASN A 201 -3.45 -6.01 4.48
C ASN A 201 -4.30 -6.22 5.76
N PRO A 202 -4.70 -5.14 6.47
CA PRO A 202 -5.43 -5.27 7.74
C PRO A 202 -6.82 -5.91 7.57
N GLY A 203 -7.54 -5.58 6.50
CA GLY A 203 -8.85 -6.15 6.22
C GLY A 203 -8.78 -7.66 5.95
N LEU A 204 -7.74 -8.10 5.24
CA LEU A 204 -7.50 -9.52 5.00
C LEU A 204 -7.06 -10.26 6.27
N GLN A 205 -6.22 -9.62 7.10
CA GLN A 205 -5.81 -10.17 8.39
C GLN A 205 -6.98 -10.28 9.38
N ASP A 206 -7.93 -9.35 9.35
CA ASP A 206 -9.17 -9.44 10.12
C ASP A 206 -10.10 -10.54 9.57
N LEU A 207 -10.21 -10.65 8.24
CA LEU A 207 -11.03 -11.70 7.62
C LEU A 207 -10.48 -13.10 7.92
N ILE A 208 -9.23 -13.38 7.54
CA ILE A 208 -8.64 -14.71 7.68
C ILE A 208 -8.28 -14.97 9.14
N GLY A 209 -7.54 -14.07 9.78
CA GLY A 209 -7.04 -14.28 11.13
C GLY A 209 -8.14 -14.26 12.18
N TYR A 210 -8.98 -13.22 12.20
CA TYR A 210 -10.00 -13.09 13.24
C TYR A 210 -11.29 -13.83 12.91
N ARG A 211 -11.91 -13.56 11.75
CA ARG A 211 -13.24 -14.09 11.44
C ARG A 211 -13.22 -15.58 11.07
N LEU A 212 -12.19 -16.05 10.36
CA LEU A 212 -12.09 -17.47 9.98
C LEU A 212 -11.29 -18.29 11.01
N VAL A 213 -10.02 -17.94 11.26
CA VAL A 213 -9.15 -18.75 12.13
C VAL A 213 -9.59 -18.74 13.59
N TYR A 214 -9.91 -17.57 14.15
CA TYR A 214 -10.42 -17.45 15.52
C TYR A 214 -11.95 -17.50 15.63
N GLY A 215 -12.67 -17.65 14.52
CA GLY A 215 -14.13 -17.65 14.47
C GLY A 215 -14.73 -18.82 15.26
N GLU A 216 -15.67 -18.52 16.16
CA GLU A 216 -16.10 -19.56 17.11
C GLU A 216 -16.88 -20.72 16.50
N GLN A 217 -17.57 -20.42 15.40
CA GLN A 217 -18.43 -21.35 14.67
C GLN A 217 -17.72 -21.90 13.42
N VAL A 218 -16.42 -21.60 13.23
CA VAL A 218 -15.67 -22.00 12.04
C VAL A 218 -14.89 -23.29 12.31
N PRO A 219 -15.19 -24.39 11.59
CA PRO A 219 -14.43 -25.63 11.69
C PRO A 219 -12.94 -25.44 11.35
N VAL A 220 -12.06 -26.26 11.91
CA VAL A 220 -10.61 -26.14 11.67
C VAL A 220 -10.25 -26.37 10.22
N GLU A 221 -10.95 -27.29 9.59
CA GLU A 221 -10.75 -27.69 8.20
C GLU A 221 -11.05 -26.52 7.25
N ARG A 222 -12.10 -25.74 7.52
CA ARG A 222 -12.42 -24.55 6.72
C ARG A 222 -11.36 -23.46 6.87
N ALA A 223 -10.91 -23.20 8.10
CA ALA A 223 -9.89 -22.20 8.35
C ALA A 223 -8.53 -22.59 7.73
N GLU A 224 -8.15 -23.86 7.86
CA GLU A 224 -6.95 -24.44 7.24
C GLU A 224 -7.01 -24.37 5.72
N ALA A 225 -8.14 -24.76 5.12
CA ALA A 225 -8.34 -24.66 3.67
C ALA A 225 -8.24 -23.20 3.19
N ALA A 226 -8.85 -22.24 3.89
CA ALA A 226 -8.78 -20.83 3.51
C ALA A 226 -7.36 -20.26 3.57
N VAL A 227 -6.56 -20.65 4.58
CA VAL A 227 -5.16 -20.25 4.69
C VAL A 227 -4.31 -20.92 3.60
N ALA A 228 -4.46 -22.23 3.39
CA ALA A 228 -3.73 -22.97 2.37
C ALA A 228 -4.05 -22.49 0.95
N ASP A 229 -5.32 -22.19 0.66
CA ASP A 229 -5.74 -21.61 -0.61
C ASP A 229 -5.14 -20.23 -0.83
N MET A 230 -4.99 -19.41 0.22
CA MET A 230 -4.30 -18.13 0.12
C MET A 230 -2.79 -18.28 -0.07
N GLU A 231 -2.16 -19.29 0.53
CA GLU A 231 -0.78 -19.66 0.22
C GLU A 231 -0.65 -20.03 -1.26
N ALA A 232 -1.56 -20.86 -1.78
CA ALA A 232 -1.59 -21.25 -3.19
C ALA A 232 -1.86 -20.05 -4.11
N TYR A 233 -2.80 -19.17 -3.77
CA TYR A 233 -3.08 -17.92 -4.48
C TYR A 233 -1.82 -17.07 -4.63
N LEU A 234 -1.03 -16.93 -3.57
CA LEU A 234 0.19 -16.11 -3.60
C LEU A 234 1.31 -16.72 -4.46
N HIS A 235 1.24 -18.01 -4.78
CA HIS A 235 2.24 -18.71 -5.62
C HIS A 235 1.77 -18.93 -7.06
N GLN A 236 0.48 -19.20 -7.27
CA GLN A 236 -0.07 -19.70 -8.54
C GLN A 236 -1.22 -18.83 -9.06
N GLY A 237 -1.72 -17.89 -8.26
CA GLY A 237 -2.77 -16.94 -8.63
C GLY A 237 -4.20 -17.45 -8.55
N ASN A 238 -4.44 -18.75 -8.42
CA ASN A 238 -5.81 -19.28 -8.35
C ASN A 238 -6.58 -18.67 -7.17
N LEU A 239 -7.79 -18.17 -7.43
CA LEU A 239 -8.62 -17.59 -6.38
C LEU A 239 -8.98 -18.66 -5.33
N PRO A 240 -8.98 -18.32 -4.04
CA PRO A 240 -9.36 -19.24 -2.97
C PRO A 240 -10.76 -19.84 -3.15
N SER A 241 -10.95 -21.05 -2.63
CA SER A 241 -12.23 -21.75 -2.66
C SER A 241 -13.26 -21.14 -1.70
N ASP A 242 -12.81 -20.62 -0.55
CA ASP A 242 -13.65 -19.94 0.43
C ASP A 242 -14.28 -18.67 -0.16
N SER A 243 -15.61 -18.58 -0.10
CA SER A 243 -16.38 -17.51 -0.73
C SER A 243 -16.13 -16.13 -0.15
N GLU A 244 -15.86 -16.02 1.16
CA GLU A 244 -15.62 -14.72 1.79
C GLU A 244 -14.24 -14.17 1.42
N VAL A 245 -13.23 -15.05 1.40
CA VAL A 245 -11.88 -14.68 0.96
C VAL A 245 -11.85 -14.34 -0.53
N ARG A 246 -12.55 -15.13 -1.36
CA ARG A 246 -12.69 -14.84 -2.80
C ARG A 246 -13.34 -13.48 -3.03
N ALA A 247 -14.49 -13.24 -2.41
CA ALA A 247 -15.21 -11.97 -2.56
C ALA A 247 -14.35 -10.77 -2.13
N PHE A 248 -13.56 -10.93 -1.05
CA PHE A 248 -12.61 -9.91 -0.63
C PHE A 248 -11.59 -9.58 -1.72
N LEU A 249 -10.96 -10.60 -2.32
CA LEU A 249 -9.97 -10.41 -3.38
C LEU A 249 -10.59 -9.83 -4.66
N GLU A 250 -11.79 -10.27 -5.03
CA GLU A 250 -12.54 -9.73 -6.18
C GLU A 250 -12.84 -8.23 -5.99
N THR A 251 -13.13 -7.80 -4.75
CA THR A 251 -13.35 -6.38 -4.44
C THR A 251 -12.10 -5.53 -4.65
N LEU A 252 -10.89 -6.12 -4.65
CA LEU A 252 -9.65 -5.40 -4.93
C LEU A 252 -9.46 -5.10 -6.43
N ALA A 253 -10.29 -5.71 -7.30
CA ALA A 253 -10.30 -5.54 -8.75
C ALA A 253 -8.92 -5.75 -9.41
N LEU A 254 -8.08 -6.64 -8.85
CA LEU A 254 -6.69 -6.83 -9.31
C LEU A 254 -6.62 -7.28 -10.77
N ASP A 255 -7.54 -8.14 -11.20
CA ASP A 255 -7.59 -8.59 -12.60
C ASP A 255 -7.91 -7.46 -13.57
N THR A 256 -8.86 -6.59 -13.20
CA THR A 256 -9.19 -5.38 -13.97
C THR A 256 -7.97 -4.46 -14.04
N LEU A 257 -7.28 -4.22 -12.93
CA LEU A 257 -6.09 -3.37 -12.89
C LEU A 257 -4.93 -3.93 -13.72
N LEU A 258 -4.71 -5.25 -13.69
CA LEU A 258 -3.68 -5.90 -14.50
C LEU A 258 -4.05 -5.86 -15.99
N ALA A 259 -5.32 -6.05 -16.34
CA ALA A 259 -5.80 -5.91 -17.72
C ALA A 259 -5.63 -4.46 -18.22
N GLU A 260 -5.98 -3.47 -17.40
CA GLU A 260 -5.80 -2.05 -17.69
C GLU A 260 -4.32 -1.64 -17.78
N ALA A 261 -3.44 -2.27 -16.99
CA ALA A 261 -2.01 -2.04 -17.10
C ALA A 261 -1.50 -2.47 -18.49
N GLY A 262 -2.03 -3.56 -19.04
CA GLY A 262 -1.64 -4.10 -20.33
C GLY A 262 -0.37 -4.96 -20.26
N PRO A 263 -0.08 -5.72 -21.33
CA PRO A 263 0.91 -6.81 -21.29
C PRO A 263 2.34 -6.34 -21.01
N ALA A 264 2.76 -5.19 -21.55
CA ALA A 264 4.11 -4.66 -21.32
C ALA A 264 4.31 -4.26 -19.85
N HIS A 265 3.31 -3.63 -19.22
CA HIS A 265 3.38 -3.24 -17.82
C HIS A 265 3.24 -4.43 -16.88
N VAL A 266 2.48 -5.47 -17.25
CA VAL A 266 2.46 -6.75 -16.52
C VAL A 266 3.81 -7.47 -16.62
N ALA A 267 4.49 -7.43 -17.77
CA ALA A 267 5.84 -7.96 -17.90
C ALA A 267 6.84 -7.24 -16.98
N LEU A 268 6.73 -5.92 -16.84
CA LEU A 268 7.52 -5.14 -15.88
C LEU A 268 7.21 -5.49 -14.42
N LEU A 269 5.94 -5.63 -14.06
CA LEU A 269 5.57 -6.08 -12.71
C LEU A 269 6.14 -7.47 -12.43
N ARG A 270 6.06 -8.39 -13.40
CA ARG A 270 6.65 -9.73 -13.32
C ARG A 270 8.17 -9.70 -13.18
N ALA A 271 8.86 -8.84 -13.91
CA ALA A 271 10.30 -8.65 -13.73
C ALA A 271 10.62 -8.11 -12.33
N ALA A 272 9.80 -7.19 -11.81
CA ALA A 272 9.97 -6.61 -10.49
C ALA A 272 9.65 -7.60 -9.34
N THR A 273 8.97 -8.73 -9.58
CA THR A 273 8.83 -9.80 -8.57
C THR A 273 10.13 -10.57 -8.33
N LEU A 274 11.21 -10.23 -9.03
CA LEU A 274 12.57 -10.73 -8.73
C LEU A 274 13.05 -10.28 -7.34
N PHE A 275 12.51 -9.19 -6.80
CA PHE A 275 12.93 -8.61 -5.53
C PHE A 275 11.90 -8.86 -4.41
N ASP A 276 12.38 -9.31 -3.26
CA ASP A 276 11.62 -9.41 -2.02
C ASP A 276 11.60 -8.08 -1.24
N LEU A 277 12.58 -7.21 -1.50
CA LEU A 277 12.68 -5.88 -0.91
C LEU A 277 12.32 -4.78 -1.92
N PRO A 278 11.80 -3.62 -1.44
CA PRO A 278 11.73 -2.44 -2.29
C PRO A 278 13.13 -2.06 -2.79
N VAL A 279 13.26 -1.85 -4.09
CA VAL A 279 14.53 -1.49 -4.74
C VAL A 279 14.48 -0.06 -5.32
N PRO A 280 15.62 0.63 -5.47
CA PRO A 280 15.66 1.99 -6.01
C PRO A 280 14.91 2.14 -7.34
N GLU A 281 14.23 3.27 -7.53
CA GLU A 281 13.46 3.58 -8.74
C GLU A 281 14.30 3.45 -10.03
N SER A 282 15.59 3.77 -9.97
CA SER A 282 16.53 3.59 -11.09
C SER A 282 16.73 2.13 -11.52
N VAL A 283 16.63 1.18 -10.59
CA VAL A 283 16.77 -0.25 -10.89
C VAL A 283 15.51 -0.78 -11.55
N ILE A 284 14.33 -0.34 -11.11
CA ILE A 284 13.07 -0.67 -11.80
C ILE A 284 13.01 -0.03 -13.18
N GLN A 285 13.54 1.18 -13.35
CA GLN A 285 13.62 1.82 -14.67
C GLN A 285 14.49 0.99 -15.63
N MET A 286 15.61 0.44 -15.17
CA MET A 286 16.44 -0.47 -15.97
C MET A 286 15.67 -1.72 -16.42
N LEU A 287 14.85 -2.30 -15.54
CA LEU A 287 13.97 -3.41 -15.93
C LEU A 287 12.93 -2.95 -16.96
N ALA A 288 12.35 -1.76 -16.79
CA ALA A 288 11.39 -1.20 -17.74
C ALA A 288 12.00 -0.98 -19.14
N ASP A 289 13.26 -0.54 -19.21
CA ASP A 289 13.98 -0.38 -20.48
C ASP A 289 14.23 -1.73 -21.16
N GLN A 290 14.32 -2.82 -20.39
CA GLN A 290 14.57 -4.18 -20.89
C GLN A 290 13.29 -4.91 -21.32
N VAL A 291 12.21 -4.84 -20.52
CA VAL A 291 10.97 -5.62 -20.76
C VAL A 291 9.80 -4.76 -21.26
N GLY A 292 9.96 -3.44 -21.28
CA GLY A 292 8.92 -2.47 -21.63
C GLY A 292 8.08 -2.05 -20.42
N GLY A 293 7.06 -1.23 -20.70
CA GLY A 293 6.19 -0.64 -19.68
C GLY A 293 6.75 0.66 -19.10
N THR A 294 5.97 1.29 -18.21
CA THR A 294 6.30 2.60 -17.64
C THR A 294 5.92 2.65 -16.16
N LEU A 295 6.82 3.18 -15.33
CA LEU A 295 6.59 3.32 -13.89
C LEU A 295 5.38 4.20 -13.54
N PRO A 296 5.15 5.37 -14.17
CA PRO A 296 4.02 6.23 -13.84
C PRO A 296 2.67 5.53 -13.97
N ARG A 297 2.47 4.72 -15.02
CA ARG A 297 1.24 3.94 -15.23
C ARG A 297 1.02 2.92 -14.10
N LEU A 298 2.03 2.12 -13.76
CA LEU A 298 1.92 1.12 -12.70
C LEU A 298 1.69 1.73 -11.32
N ARG A 299 2.32 2.89 -11.05
CA ARG A 299 2.11 3.66 -9.82
C ARG A 299 0.70 4.27 -9.78
N GLY A 300 0.21 4.78 -10.90
CA GLY A 300 -1.14 5.33 -11.03
C GLY A 300 -2.23 4.31 -10.72
N LEU A 301 -2.01 3.05 -11.12
CA LEU A 301 -2.88 1.91 -10.84
C LEU A 301 -2.67 1.27 -9.46
N GLY A 302 -1.69 1.76 -8.67
CA GLY A 302 -1.37 1.18 -7.35
C GLY A 302 -0.78 -0.24 -7.40
N LEU A 303 -0.29 -0.69 -8.55
CA LEU A 303 0.34 -2.01 -8.73
C LEU A 303 1.84 -2.00 -8.41
N LEU A 304 2.46 -0.82 -8.47
CA LEU A 304 3.84 -0.57 -8.09
C LEU A 304 3.87 0.54 -7.04
N GLU A 305 4.26 0.19 -5.81
CA GLU A 305 4.11 1.04 -4.64
C GLU A 305 5.45 1.63 -4.20
N PRO A 306 5.51 2.92 -3.82
CA PRO A 306 6.72 3.52 -3.30
C PRO A 306 6.94 3.25 -1.81
N TYR A 307 8.21 3.02 -1.48
CA TYR A 307 8.72 2.80 -0.13
C TYR A 307 9.99 3.64 0.10
N PRO A 308 10.37 3.91 1.36
CA PRO A 308 11.74 4.29 1.68
C PRO A 308 12.69 3.16 1.28
N ASP A 309 13.79 3.48 0.62
CA ASP A 309 14.81 2.48 0.29
C ASP A 309 15.40 1.87 1.57
N PRO A 310 15.61 0.54 1.62
CA PRO A 310 16.06 -0.14 2.84
C PRO A 310 17.50 0.23 3.23
N TYR A 311 18.31 0.70 2.28
CA TYR A 311 19.68 1.16 2.52
C TYR A 311 19.73 2.66 2.84
N ASP A 312 19.08 3.50 2.04
CA ASP A 312 18.98 4.96 2.24
C ASP A 312 17.51 5.40 2.31
N ARG A 313 16.99 5.58 3.52
CA ARG A 313 15.58 5.93 3.75
C ARG A 313 15.16 7.29 3.17
N THR A 314 16.10 8.14 2.75
CA THR A 314 15.77 9.42 2.09
C THR A 314 15.45 9.24 0.61
N ARG A 315 15.89 8.11 0.03
CA ARG A 315 15.65 7.74 -1.36
C ARG A 315 14.37 6.92 -1.49
N ARG A 316 13.70 7.10 -2.62
CA ARG A 316 12.52 6.31 -2.99
C ARG A 316 12.95 4.97 -3.61
N ALA A 317 12.33 3.91 -3.10
CA ALA A 317 12.33 2.58 -3.67
C ALA A 317 10.91 2.19 -4.09
N LEU A 318 10.78 1.16 -4.92
CA LEU A 318 9.52 0.65 -5.45
C LEU A 318 9.43 -0.86 -5.21
N ALA A 319 8.23 -1.34 -4.92
CA ALA A 319 7.93 -2.77 -4.82
C ALA A 319 6.58 -3.09 -5.46
N VAL A 320 6.44 -4.31 -5.98
CA VAL A 320 5.18 -4.80 -6.54
C VAL A 320 4.16 -4.94 -5.42
N ASN A 321 2.90 -4.61 -5.69
CA ASN A 321 1.81 -4.91 -4.76
C ASN A 321 1.76 -6.42 -4.51
N LEU A 322 1.95 -6.85 -3.26
CA LEU A 322 2.14 -8.27 -2.93
C LEU A 322 0.91 -9.16 -3.21
N LEU A 323 -0.30 -8.60 -3.19
CA LEU A 323 -1.51 -9.35 -3.55
C LEU A 323 -1.69 -9.41 -5.07
N ALA A 324 -1.28 -8.37 -5.81
CA ALA A 324 -1.22 -8.40 -7.27
C ALA A 324 -0.14 -9.36 -7.78
N ALA A 325 1.02 -9.43 -7.10
CA ALA A 325 2.09 -10.37 -7.42
C ALA A 325 1.61 -11.82 -7.46
N GLY A 326 0.68 -12.19 -6.57
CA GLY A 326 0.06 -13.53 -6.60
C GLY A 326 -0.66 -13.84 -7.91
N ARG A 327 -1.22 -12.85 -8.61
CA ARG A 327 -1.90 -13.02 -9.91
C ARG A 327 -0.95 -13.06 -11.10
N ILE A 328 0.33 -12.74 -10.89
CA ILE A 328 1.33 -12.67 -11.95
C ILE A 328 2.04 -14.03 -12.05
N PRO A 329 2.16 -14.61 -13.26
CA PRO A 329 2.90 -15.86 -13.43
C PRO A 329 4.34 -15.74 -12.91
N PRO A 330 4.87 -16.73 -12.17
CA PRO A 330 6.21 -16.67 -11.63
C PRO A 330 7.27 -16.60 -12.74
N LEU A 331 8.42 -15.99 -12.44
CA LEU A 331 9.60 -16.03 -13.31
C LEU A 331 10.17 -17.45 -13.35
N THR A 332 10.51 -17.94 -14.55
CA THR A 332 11.31 -19.15 -14.73
C THR A 332 12.75 -18.94 -14.24
N ALA A 333 13.49 -20.01 -13.98
CA ALA A 333 14.88 -19.92 -13.54
C ALA A 333 15.76 -19.14 -14.54
N ASP A 334 15.57 -19.36 -15.84
CA ASP A 334 16.33 -18.67 -16.89
C ASP A 334 16.01 -17.16 -16.93
N GLU A 335 14.74 -16.79 -16.76
CA GLU A 335 14.33 -15.39 -16.66
C GLU A 335 14.89 -14.72 -15.40
N GLN A 336 14.87 -15.42 -14.26
CA GLN A 336 15.46 -14.92 -13.02
C GLN A 336 16.96 -14.64 -13.20
N ALA A 337 17.71 -15.58 -13.78
CA ALA A 337 19.14 -15.42 -14.04
C ALA A 337 19.43 -14.26 -15.01
N ALA A 338 18.67 -14.15 -16.10
CA ALA A 338 18.83 -13.08 -17.09
C ALA A 338 18.54 -11.69 -16.51
N LEU A 339 17.45 -11.54 -15.73
CA LEU A 339 17.11 -10.28 -15.08
C LEU A 339 18.10 -9.94 -13.96
N ALA A 340 18.50 -10.91 -13.14
CA ALA A 340 19.52 -10.72 -12.11
C ALA A 340 20.84 -10.23 -12.71
N THR A 341 21.29 -10.84 -13.80
CA THR A 341 22.49 -10.43 -14.55
C THR A 341 22.39 -8.98 -15.01
N ALA A 342 21.21 -8.55 -15.48
CA ALA A 342 21.00 -7.20 -15.97
C ALA A 342 21.08 -6.15 -14.85
N CYS A 343 20.57 -6.45 -13.64
CA CYS A 343 20.38 -5.42 -12.61
C CYS A 343 21.29 -5.52 -11.38
N VAL A 344 21.92 -6.67 -11.09
CA VAL A 344 22.61 -6.91 -9.81
C VAL A 344 23.74 -5.91 -9.55
N ALA A 345 24.54 -5.58 -10.56
CA ALA A 345 25.65 -4.64 -10.40
C ALA A 345 25.17 -3.21 -10.09
N ALA A 346 24.07 -2.79 -10.73
CA ALA A 346 23.45 -1.48 -10.49
C ALA A 346 22.85 -1.41 -9.09
N LEU A 347 22.15 -2.47 -8.66
CA LEU A 347 21.57 -2.55 -7.32
C LEU A 347 22.66 -2.60 -6.24
N PHE A 348 23.70 -3.40 -6.44
CA PHE A 348 24.86 -3.50 -5.54
C PHE A 348 25.51 -2.13 -5.35
N THR A 349 25.73 -1.39 -6.45
CA THR A 349 26.27 -0.03 -6.41
C THR A 349 25.33 0.92 -5.66
N ALA A 350 24.02 0.86 -5.95
CA ALA A 350 23.02 1.71 -5.30
C ALA A 350 22.91 1.46 -3.78
N TRP A 351 23.26 0.26 -3.33
CA TRP A 351 23.30 -0.14 -1.92
C TRP A 351 24.73 -0.13 -1.32
N GLY A 352 25.64 0.65 -1.91
CA GLY A 352 26.94 1.00 -1.32
C GLY A 352 28.14 0.19 -1.84
N GLY A 353 27.94 -0.71 -2.80
CA GLY A 353 29.01 -1.46 -3.45
C GLY A 353 29.89 -2.26 -2.47
N THR A 354 31.19 -2.28 -2.76
CA THR A 354 32.19 -3.01 -1.94
C THR A 354 32.56 -2.30 -0.65
N THR A 355 32.18 -1.03 -0.47
CA THR A 355 32.46 -0.29 0.76
C THR A 355 31.52 -0.80 1.87
N PRO A 356 32.04 -1.43 2.94
CA PRO A 356 31.21 -1.81 4.08
C PRO A 356 30.72 -0.51 4.73
N GLY A 357 29.49 -0.12 4.44
CA GLY A 357 28.85 0.96 5.16
C GLY A 357 28.50 0.45 6.56
N PRO A 358 28.67 1.25 7.64
CA PRO A 358 28.41 0.83 9.02
C PRO A 358 26.93 0.50 9.34
N ARG A 359 26.06 0.36 8.31
CA ARG A 359 24.59 0.28 8.43
C ARG A 359 23.90 -0.59 7.36
N ARG A 360 24.61 -1.41 6.56
CA ARG A 360 23.90 -2.27 5.60
C ARG A 360 23.10 -3.32 6.37
N ALA A 361 21.77 -3.28 6.24
CA ALA A 361 20.90 -4.24 6.90
C ALA A 361 21.12 -5.64 6.33
N LEU A 362 21.09 -6.67 7.17
CA LEU A 362 21.34 -8.05 6.76
C LEU A 362 20.33 -8.58 5.71
N GLU A 363 19.10 -8.03 5.69
CA GLU A 363 18.09 -8.32 4.66
C GLU A 363 18.54 -7.84 3.26
N VAL A 364 19.22 -6.69 3.19
CA VAL A 364 19.77 -6.13 1.95
C VAL A 364 20.90 -7.02 1.42
N GLU A 365 21.74 -7.53 2.33
CA GLU A 365 22.80 -8.47 1.97
C GLU A 365 22.24 -9.80 1.49
N LEU A 366 21.19 -10.31 2.13
CA LEU A 366 20.51 -11.53 1.66
C LEU A 366 19.95 -11.38 0.24
N GLN A 367 19.24 -10.29 -0.05
CA GLN A 367 18.71 -10.01 -1.39
C GLN A 367 19.82 -9.94 -2.44
N LEU A 368 20.92 -9.24 -2.14
CA LEU A 368 22.07 -9.14 -3.04
C LEU A 368 22.77 -10.50 -3.25
N ALA A 369 22.79 -11.36 -2.24
CA ALA A 369 23.42 -12.69 -2.33
C ALA A 369 22.66 -13.56 -3.30
N GLN A 370 21.34 -13.61 -3.14
CA GLN A 370 20.47 -14.39 -4.00
C GLN A 370 20.58 -13.91 -5.45
N LEU A 371 20.56 -12.59 -5.69
CA LEU A 371 20.76 -12.03 -7.03
C LEU A 371 22.15 -12.30 -7.59
N GLY A 372 23.20 -12.19 -6.78
CA GLY A 372 24.57 -12.48 -7.19
C GLY A 372 24.76 -13.94 -7.58
N LEU A 373 24.14 -14.88 -6.84
CA LEU A 373 24.13 -16.30 -7.18
C LEU A 373 23.37 -16.55 -8.50
N LEU A 374 22.19 -15.94 -8.68
CA LEU A 374 21.42 -16.05 -9.91
C LEU A 374 22.14 -15.47 -11.14
N ALA A 375 22.89 -14.39 -10.94
CA ALA A 375 23.64 -13.70 -11.99
C ALA A 375 25.03 -14.30 -12.27
N ASP A 376 25.44 -15.34 -11.52
CA ASP A 376 26.82 -15.85 -11.50
C ASP A 376 27.86 -14.72 -11.29
N ASP A 377 27.56 -13.74 -10.42
CA ASP A 377 28.42 -12.57 -10.13
C ASP A 377 29.28 -12.77 -8.86
N PRO A 378 30.56 -13.18 -9.02
CA PRO A 378 31.44 -13.42 -7.89
C PRO A 378 31.79 -12.15 -7.11
N THR A 379 31.70 -10.97 -7.73
CA THR A 379 32.07 -9.71 -7.08
C THR A 379 31.06 -9.34 -6.01
N THR A 380 29.76 -9.40 -6.35
CA THR A 380 28.69 -9.17 -5.39
C THR A 380 28.75 -10.22 -4.29
N VAL A 381 28.76 -11.52 -4.63
CA VAL A 381 28.73 -12.62 -3.64
C VAL A 381 29.89 -12.53 -2.65
N THR A 382 31.12 -12.25 -3.11
CA THR A 382 32.30 -12.10 -2.22
C THR A 382 32.07 -11.01 -1.15
N ALA A 383 31.39 -9.92 -1.50
CA ALA A 383 31.26 -8.77 -0.62
C ALA A 383 30.21 -8.92 0.49
N ILE A 384 29.24 -9.82 0.32
CA ILE A 384 27.98 -9.83 1.11
C ILE A 384 27.50 -11.22 1.54
N ALA A 385 28.06 -12.32 1.02
CA ALA A 385 27.61 -13.67 1.35
C ALA A 385 27.65 -13.96 2.87
N THR A 386 28.64 -13.41 3.57
CA THR A 386 28.80 -13.60 5.02
C THR A 386 27.59 -13.09 5.82
N GLY A 387 27.14 -11.86 5.60
CA GLY A 387 25.99 -11.34 6.33
C GLY A 387 24.66 -11.90 5.82
N ALA A 388 24.57 -12.31 4.54
CA ALA A 388 23.43 -13.08 4.03
C ALA A 388 23.25 -14.41 4.77
N VAL A 389 24.33 -15.17 4.98
CA VAL A 389 24.31 -16.40 5.80
C VAL A 389 23.92 -16.08 7.24
N ALA A 390 24.46 -15.00 7.82
CA ALA A 390 24.10 -14.57 9.17
C ALA A 390 22.60 -14.25 9.31
N GLN A 391 21.99 -13.60 8.30
CA GLN A 391 20.56 -13.32 8.28
C GLN A 391 19.73 -14.61 8.33
N LEU A 392 20.11 -15.61 7.56
CA LEU A 392 19.38 -16.87 7.48
C LEU A 392 19.54 -17.75 8.73
N ARG A 393 20.55 -17.52 9.58
CA ARG A 393 20.72 -18.24 10.85
C ARG A 393 19.59 -17.98 11.86
N ILE A 394 18.79 -16.92 11.65
CA ILE A 394 17.59 -16.63 12.45
C ILE A 394 16.45 -17.60 12.11
N GLY A 395 16.48 -18.21 10.92
CA GLY A 395 15.49 -19.15 10.41
C GLY A 395 15.96 -20.62 10.43
N PRO A 396 15.36 -21.49 9.61
CA PRO A 396 15.77 -22.88 9.49
C PRO A 396 17.24 -23.01 9.07
N ALA A 397 18.03 -23.76 9.83
CA ALA A 397 19.47 -23.91 9.60
C ALA A 397 19.82 -24.41 8.18
N GLY A 398 18.91 -25.16 7.54
CA GLY A 398 19.06 -25.63 6.16
C GLY A 398 19.22 -24.51 5.14
N ASN A 399 18.54 -23.37 5.31
CA ASN A 399 18.58 -22.26 4.35
C ASN A 399 19.95 -21.58 4.36
N ALA A 400 20.49 -21.32 5.57
CA ALA A 400 21.81 -20.73 5.72
C ALA A 400 22.91 -21.64 5.16
N CYS A 401 22.79 -22.96 5.39
CA CYS A 401 23.73 -23.96 4.86
C CYS A 401 23.69 -24.03 3.32
N ALA A 402 22.48 -24.07 2.74
CA ALA A 402 22.31 -24.11 1.28
C ALA A 402 22.94 -22.89 0.60
N LEU A 403 22.62 -21.67 1.07
CA LEU A 403 23.17 -20.44 0.52
C LEU A 403 24.70 -20.37 0.69
N GLY A 404 25.21 -20.78 1.86
CA GLY A 404 26.66 -20.81 2.11
C GLY A 404 27.41 -21.74 1.15
N ARG A 405 26.85 -22.94 0.89
CA ARG A 405 27.42 -23.89 -0.07
C ARG A 405 27.41 -23.35 -1.50
N GLU A 406 26.29 -22.80 -1.96
CA GLU A 406 26.16 -22.22 -3.29
C GLU A 406 27.14 -21.05 -3.50
N ALA A 407 27.33 -20.21 -2.47
CA ALA A 407 28.31 -19.14 -2.48
C ALA A 407 29.75 -19.68 -2.61
N ILE A 408 30.12 -20.70 -1.84
CA ILE A 408 31.46 -21.32 -1.92
C ILE A 408 31.69 -21.90 -3.32
N GLU A 409 30.72 -22.68 -3.84
CA GLU A 409 30.82 -23.29 -5.17
C GLU A 409 30.98 -22.25 -6.29
N LEU A 410 30.28 -21.11 -6.20
CA LEU A 410 30.44 -20.00 -7.14
C LEU A 410 31.84 -19.37 -7.03
N LEU A 411 32.29 -19.05 -5.81
CA LEU A 411 33.59 -18.41 -5.61
C LEU A 411 34.75 -19.30 -6.05
N ASP A 412 34.68 -20.60 -5.79
CA ASP A 412 35.66 -21.58 -6.24
C ASP A 412 35.73 -21.66 -7.77
N ARG A 413 34.56 -21.70 -8.45
CA ARG A 413 34.46 -21.72 -9.92
C ARG A 413 35.11 -20.49 -10.56
N HIS A 414 34.99 -19.33 -9.91
CA HIS A 414 35.55 -18.05 -10.37
C HIS A 414 36.94 -17.74 -9.77
N HIS A 415 37.56 -18.70 -9.08
CA HIS A 415 38.87 -18.57 -8.44
C HIS A 415 38.98 -17.35 -7.50
N ARG A 416 37.91 -17.06 -6.76
CA ARG A 416 37.87 -16.03 -5.73
C ARG A 416 38.09 -16.63 -4.34
N PRO A 417 38.75 -15.90 -3.42
CA PRO A 417 38.91 -16.37 -2.05
C PRO A 417 37.54 -16.41 -1.36
N VAL A 418 37.25 -17.52 -0.67
CA VAL A 418 36.11 -17.61 0.23
C VAL A 418 36.38 -16.71 1.45
N PRO A 419 35.47 -15.78 1.80
CA PRO A 419 35.63 -14.96 2.99
C PRO A 419 35.74 -15.85 4.24
N PRO A 420 36.69 -15.59 5.16
CA PRO A 420 36.75 -16.30 6.42
C PRO A 420 35.47 -16.07 7.24
N GLU A 421 35.06 -17.05 8.06
CA GLU A 421 33.92 -16.89 8.96
C GLU A 421 34.04 -15.57 9.75
N PRO A 422 32.95 -14.80 9.90
CA PRO A 422 32.98 -13.63 10.74
C PRO A 422 33.18 -14.11 12.18
N VAL A 423 34.33 -13.75 12.77
CA VAL A 423 34.53 -13.80 14.22
C VAL A 423 33.40 -12.96 14.81
N ALA A 424 32.52 -13.58 15.58
CA ALA A 424 31.45 -12.87 16.28
C ALA A 424 32.08 -11.71 17.07
N CYS A 425 31.80 -10.46 16.66
CA CYS A 425 32.08 -9.33 17.52
C CYS A 425 31.07 -9.38 18.67
N ASP A 426 31.55 -9.75 19.85
CA ASP A 426 30.84 -9.66 21.12
C ASP A 426 30.22 -8.27 21.29
N HIS A 427 28.88 -8.20 21.29
CA HIS A 427 28.11 -7.08 21.84
C HIS A 427 26.93 -7.62 22.67
#